data_AF-A0A965INM5-F1
#
_entry.id   AF-A0A965INM5-F1
#
_cell.length_a   1.000
_cell.length_b   1.000
_cell.length_c   1.000
_cell.angle_alpha   90.00
_cell.angle_beta   90.00
_cell.angle_gamma   90.00
#
_symmetry.space_group_name_H-M   'P 1'
#
loop_
_entity.id
_entity.type
_entity.pdbx_description
1 polymer ?
#
loop_
_entity_poly.entity_id
_entity_poly.type
_entity_poly.pdbx_seq_one_letter_code
_entity_poly.pdbx_strand_id
1 'polypeptide(L)'
;MADNSPTKVYYNSNRISPAPQISFNTELVYANDSIIGYSYIITLNGYATAIDYIANKNNSYGLKEVSDKIQKIRDIFSTNGANLEVKDSSNNTIMEGRGGYVRSVSFNDSSNNWVNYAPYQIEIEFSEIIINGCSISTTLSCATPTIDANSLSPNLIDITKYKIKSFNDSWNFNLAEQLYNSYSVAQNQAINIEYKISVTGKQFINDNGKTLAAWEQAKNFAQDRLYNQVKGLIGNILNYTNTTDGCAGDKTLNSLHALASSNGAISGITTGTHNIYNETITCEVGEAEGTFSATYNALLKYNNSIFGNNSIHTFNKSRSVSDDNKTRNVSINVQGTINGLIPGGLINSPNVIELPRTGTLMLASNNSITKYSQALSAYSQIISNRDLNDTMKDLLDVTMDDLEVSGPCLGLDYPRPSSFTATHDYTGGIITYSAEYNSNKACYGNGDRSYRNISITVEDSVPIIAEFIIPGRQNGPILQKIGADSPKKISVSIEGVVDPQCSADLNNICNSIALPNDIPGVKLSNNLKLTQNQITKNIIDGSYSINRSYIVIG
;
A
#
# COMPACT_ATOMS: atom_id res chain seq x y z
N MET A 1 6.50 24.62 69.90
CA MET A 1 7.87 24.47 69.37
C MET A 1 7.74 24.42 67.87
N ALA A 2 8.36 25.36 67.14
CA ALA A 2 8.29 25.40 65.69
C ALA A 2 8.94 24.14 65.10
N ASP A 3 8.34 23.61 64.06
CA ASP A 3 8.80 22.46 63.28
C ASP A 3 10.15 22.79 62.60
N ASN A 4 11.24 22.53 63.33
CA ASN A 4 12.63 22.66 62.88
C ASN A 4 13.11 21.41 62.13
N SER A 5 12.22 20.64 61.48
CA SER A 5 12.69 19.56 60.60
C SER A 5 13.57 20.15 59.50
N PRO A 6 14.83 19.69 59.35
CA PRO A 6 15.79 20.26 58.40
C PRO A 6 15.42 20.00 56.94
N THR A 7 14.41 19.16 56.69
CA THR A 7 13.96 18.76 55.36
C THR A 7 12.44 18.76 55.29
N LYS A 8 11.88 19.33 54.22
CA LYS A 8 10.44 19.44 53.97
C LYS A 8 10.10 18.71 52.67
N VAL A 9 9.09 17.86 52.70
CA VAL A 9 8.65 17.10 51.52
C VAL A 9 7.28 17.61 51.08
N TYR A 10 7.12 17.89 49.79
CA TYR A 10 5.90 18.38 49.19
C TYR A 10 5.49 17.48 48.02
N TYR A 11 4.19 17.24 47.89
CA TYR A 11 3.61 16.65 46.69
C TYR A 11 2.45 17.52 46.22
N ASN A 12 2.50 17.99 44.97
CA ASN A 12 1.52 18.94 44.43
C ASN A 12 1.31 20.19 45.32
N SER A 13 2.41 20.81 45.76
CA SER A 13 2.44 21.93 46.73
C SER A 13 1.91 21.62 48.15
N ASN A 14 1.43 20.41 48.42
CA ASN A 14 0.98 19.99 49.75
C ASN A 14 2.15 19.46 50.56
N ARG A 15 2.40 20.07 51.73
CA ARG A 15 3.46 19.60 52.63
C ARG A 15 3.04 18.31 53.33
N ILE A 16 3.90 17.31 53.23
CA ILE A 16 3.79 16.05 53.97
C ILE A 16 4.47 16.24 55.32
N SER A 17 3.74 15.98 56.40
CA SER A 17 4.25 16.12 57.76
C SER A 17 3.67 15.07 58.70
N PRO A 18 4.52 14.37 59.49
CA PRO A 18 5.99 14.45 59.50
C PRO A 18 6.64 14.08 58.16
N ALA A 19 7.85 14.58 57.90
CA ALA A 19 8.54 14.29 56.64
C ALA A 19 8.83 12.78 56.53
N PRO A 20 8.43 12.11 55.43
CA PRO A 20 8.68 10.69 55.25
C PRO A 20 10.16 10.42 54.98
N GLN A 21 10.58 9.19 55.28
CA GLN A 21 11.80 8.63 54.71
C GLN A 21 11.60 8.39 53.21
N ILE A 22 12.55 8.84 52.40
CA ILE A 22 12.52 8.72 50.95
C ILE A 22 13.58 7.69 50.54
N SER A 23 13.17 6.67 49.80
CA SER A 23 14.08 5.80 49.05
C SER A 23 13.69 5.85 47.58
N PHE A 24 14.66 5.74 46.68
CA PHE A 24 14.38 5.61 45.26
C PHE A 24 15.16 4.45 44.65
N ASN A 25 14.53 3.78 43.69
CA ASN A 25 15.13 2.72 42.88
C ASN A 25 14.97 3.07 41.39
N THR A 26 15.92 2.68 40.55
CA THR A 26 15.80 2.82 39.10
C THR A 26 15.39 1.47 38.51
N GLU A 27 14.22 1.40 37.90
CA GLU A 27 13.78 0.25 37.12
C GLU A 27 14.14 0.48 35.65
N LEU A 28 14.92 -0.43 35.07
CA LEU A 28 15.22 -0.43 33.64
C LEU A 28 14.07 -1.10 32.89
N VAL A 29 13.63 -0.47 31.80
CA VAL A 29 12.59 -1.01 30.92
C VAL A 29 13.28 -1.60 29.69
N TYR A 30 12.92 -2.84 29.37
CA TYR A 30 13.47 -3.57 28.22
C TYR A 30 12.39 -3.80 27.16
N ALA A 31 12.78 -3.74 25.89
CA ALA A 31 12.02 -4.29 24.76
C ALA A 31 13.00 -4.76 23.69
N ASN A 32 12.75 -5.94 23.11
CA ASN A 32 13.65 -6.60 22.16
C ASN A 32 15.10 -6.67 22.68
N ASP A 33 15.27 -7.09 23.94
CA ASP A 33 16.55 -7.19 24.67
C ASP A 33 17.37 -5.88 24.77
N SER A 34 16.76 -4.76 24.38
CA SER A 34 17.35 -3.43 24.44
C SER A 34 16.74 -2.62 25.58
N ILE A 35 17.57 -1.84 26.28
CA ILE A 35 17.07 -0.90 27.29
C ILE A 35 16.42 0.26 26.55
N ILE A 36 15.13 0.45 26.79
CA ILE A 36 14.30 1.45 26.09
C ILE A 36 13.92 2.65 26.96
N GLY A 37 14.27 2.56 28.23
CA GLY A 37 13.99 3.62 29.19
C GLY A 37 14.29 3.17 30.60
N TYR A 38 14.03 4.07 31.51
CA TYR A 38 14.08 3.82 32.94
C TYR A 38 12.92 4.56 33.61
N SER A 39 12.55 4.08 34.78
CA SER A 39 11.62 4.74 35.69
C SER A 39 12.27 4.83 37.06
N TYR A 40 12.10 5.96 37.72
CA TYR A 40 12.47 6.09 39.12
C TYR A 40 11.27 5.78 40.00
N ILE A 41 11.39 4.77 40.84
CA ILE A 41 10.37 4.40 41.80
C ILE A 41 10.77 5.01 43.13
N ILE A 42 10.07 6.07 43.51
CA ILE A 42 10.24 6.71 44.81
C ILE A 42 9.26 6.08 45.78
N THR A 43 9.79 5.54 46.87
CA THR A 43 9.01 5.04 47.99
C THR A 43 9.11 6.04 49.15
N LEU A 44 7.95 6.54 49.59
CA LEU A 44 7.81 7.38 50.77
C LEU A 44 7.29 6.54 51.93
N ASN A 45 8.12 6.35 52.95
CA ASN A 45 7.76 5.65 54.19
C ASN A 45 7.59 6.68 55.31
N GLY A 46 6.38 6.81 55.84
CA GLY A 46 6.10 7.82 56.86
C GLY A 46 5.04 7.38 57.86
N TYR A 47 4.62 8.32 58.70
CA TYR A 47 3.62 8.10 59.74
C TYR A 47 2.53 9.16 59.64
N ALA A 48 1.27 8.73 59.55
CA ALA A 48 0.11 9.58 59.76
C ALA A 48 -0.09 9.74 61.27
N THR A 49 0.35 10.87 61.84
CA THR A 49 0.33 11.10 63.29
C THR A 49 -0.87 11.94 63.73
N ALA A 50 -1.41 11.63 64.92
CA ALA A 50 -2.44 12.47 65.57
C ALA A 50 -1.91 13.86 65.95
N ILE A 51 -0.59 13.97 66.17
CA ILE A 51 0.08 15.24 66.46
C ILE A 51 0.42 15.93 65.13
N ASP A 52 -0.14 17.12 64.90
CA ASP A 52 0.26 17.99 63.79
C ASP A 52 1.14 19.14 64.31
N TYR A 53 2.46 18.93 64.25
CA TYR A 53 3.46 19.93 64.67
C TYR A 53 3.42 21.23 63.83
N ILE A 54 2.78 21.23 62.66
CA ILE A 54 2.63 22.43 61.83
C ILE A 54 1.50 23.32 62.37
N ALA A 55 0.42 22.71 62.87
CA ALA A 55 -0.78 23.43 63.25
C ALA A 55 -0.72 24.09 64.64
N ASN A 56 0.30 23.77 65.46
CA ASN A 56 0.46 24.29 66.83
C ASN A 56 -0.84 24.18 67.67
N LYS A 57 -1.69 23.19 67.37
CA LYS A 57 -2.97 22.94 68.03
C LYS A 57 -2.75 22.08 69.27
N ASN A 58 -3.60 22.26 70.29
CA ASN A 58 -3.61 21.40 71.48
C ASN A 58 -3.63 19.93 71.06
N ASN A 59 -2.57 19.19 71.42
CA ASN A 59 -2.33 17.79 71.05
C ASN A 59 -3.51 16.93 71.50
N SER A 60 -4.44 16.67 70.59
CA SER A 60 -5.53 15.72 70.78
C SER A 60 -5.06 14.38 70.23
N TYR A 61 -5.13 13.34 71.05
CA TYR A 61 -4.77 11.97 70.67
C TYR A 61 -6.06 11.18 70.44
N GLY A 62 -6.04 10.26 69.47
CA GLY A 62 -7.22 9.46 69.18
C GLY A 62 -7.26 8.91 67.77
N LEU A 63 -8.10 7.90 67.59
CA LEU A 63 -8.35 7.25 66.31
C LEU A 63 -8.86 8.24 65.25
N LYS A 64 -9.66 9.23 65.67
CA LYS A 64 -10.22 10.24 64.77
C LYS A 64 -9.12 11.09 64.14
N GLU A 65 -8.17 11.56 64.94
CA GLU A 65 -7.07 12.41 64.50
C GLU A 65 -6.12 11.66 63.56
N VAL A 66 -5.82 10.39 63.86
CA VAL A 66 -5.05 9.53 62.95
C VAL A 66 -5.82 9.28 61.65
N SER A 67 -7.13 9.01 61.71
CA SER A 67 -7.98 8.79 60.54
C SER A 67 -8.08 10.04 59.65
N ASP A 68 -8.27 11.23 60.23
CA ASP A 68 -8.28 12.51 59.52
C ASP A 68 -6.93 12.73 58.79
N LYS A 69 -5.81 12.34 59.40
CA LYS A 69 -4.48 12.45 58.79
C LYS A 69 -4.26 11.43 57.66
N ILE A 70 -4.74 10.20 57.81
CA ILE A 70 -4.76 9.18 56.76
C ILE A 70 -5.52 9.71 55.54
N GLN A 71 -6.72 10.27 55.76
CA GLN A 71 -7.53 10.82 54.67
C GLN A 71 -6.81 11.97 53.96
N LYS A 72 -6.21 12.90 54.71
CA LYS A 72 -5.40 13.98 54.13
C LYS A 72 -4.26 13.46 53.26
N ILE A 73 -3.57 12.39 53.67
CA ILE A 73 -2.51 11.78 52.86
C ILE A 73 -3.11 11.16 51.59
N ARG A 74 -4.22 10.43 51.69
CA ARG A 74 -4.91 9.89 50.50
C ARG A 74 -5.30 10.98 49.51
N ASP A 75 -5.82 12.10 50.01
CA ASP A 75 -6.23 13.23 49.17
C ASP A 75 -5.04 13.85 48.44
N ILE A 76 -3.88 14.00 49.10
CA ILE A 76 -2.64 14.50 48.49
C ILE A 76 -2.21 13.60 47.31
N PHE A 77 -2.34 12.29 47.45
CA PHE A 77 -1.90 11.30 46.44
C PHE A 77 -3.05 10.75 45.59
N SER A 78 -4.16 11.49 45.49
CA SER A 78 -5.35 11.09 44.71
C SER A 78 -5.21 11.37 43.21
N THR A 79 -4.21 12.15 42.80
CA THR A 79 -4.01 12.60 41.41
C THR A 79 -2.62 12.25 40.89
N ASN A 80 -2.56 11.73 39.66
CA ASN A 80 -1.31 11.55 38.91
C ASN A 80 -0.85 12.85 38.24
N GLY A 81 0.42 12.89 37.83
CA GLY A 81 1.03 14.00 37.09
C GLY A 81 1.55 15.14 37.97
N ALA A 82 1.55 14.99 39.30
CA ALA A 82 2.05 16.00 40.22
C ALA A 82 3.56 15.88 40.49
N ASN A 83 4.16 16.98 40.93
CA ASN A 83 5.58 17.04 41.28
C ASN A 83 5.81 16.67 42.75
N LEU A 84 6.90 15.94 43.01
CA LEU A 84 7.45 15.72 44.35
C LEU A 84 8.65 16.65 44.54
N GLU A 85 8.62 17.49 45.57
CA GLU A 85 9.71 18.39 45.91
C GLU A 85 10.25 18.08 47.32
N VAL A 86 11.56 17.91 47.43
CA VAL A 86 12.27 17.86 48.70
C VAL A 86 13.03 19.17 48.86
N LYS A 87 12.78 19.88 49.96
CA LYS A 87 13.38 21.17 50.26
C LYS A 87 14.21 21.11 51.54
N ASP A 88 15.31 21.86 51.56
CA ASP A 88 16.12 22.05 52.76
C ASP A 88 15.43 23.00 53.77
N SER A 89 16.11 23.24 54.90
CA SER A 89 15.63 24.16 55.94
C SER A 89 15.43 25.60 55.46
N SER A 90 16.18 26.00 54.42
CA SER A 90 16.15 27.32 53.77
C SER A 90 15.14 27.43 52.63
N ASN A 91 14.28 26.41 52.43
CA ASN A 91 13.32 26.29 51.33
C ASN A 91 13.93 26.15 49.92
N ASN A 92 15.20 25.82 49.78
CA ASN A 92 15.78 25.48 48.48
C ASN A 92 15.37 24.06 48.09
N THR A 93 14.92 23.86 46.86
CA THR A 93 14.65 22.52 46.31
C THR A 93 15.97 21.76 46.14
N ILE A 94 16.12 20.65 46.84
CA ILE A 94 17.27 19.73 46.75
C ILE A 94 16.97 18.53 45.85
N MET A 95 15.70 18.14 45.71
CA MET A 95 15.26 17.09 44.80
C MET A 95 13.88 17.43 44.25
N GLU A 96 13.68 17.22 42.95
CA GLU A 96 12.41 17.41 42.25
C GLU A 96 12.13 16.19 41.35
N GLY A 97 11.06 15.46 41.62
CA GLY A 97 10.49 14.47 40.70
C GLY A 97 9.32 15.08 39.94
N ARG A 98 9.30 15.01 38.61
CA ARG A 98 8.28 15.65 37.76
C ARG A 98 7.27 14.65 37.19
N GLY A 99 5.98 15.00 37.23
CA GLY A 99 4.93 14.22 36.58
C GLY A 99 4.69 12.83 37.18
N GLY A 100 4.68 12.71 38.51
CA GLY A 100 4.64 11.43 39.22
C GLY A 100 3.34 10.65 39.00
N TYR A 101 3.46 9.36 38.74
CA TYR A 101 2.36 8.40 38.68
C TYR A 101 2.32 7.57 39.98
N VAL A 102 1.25 7.70 40.76
CA VAL A 102 1.10 6.99 42.03
C VAL A 102 0.81 5.51 41.74
N ARG A 103 1.77 4.64 42.06
CA ARG A 103 1.65 3.18 41.89
C ARG A 103 0.83 2.56 43.01
N SER A 104 1.09 2.96 44.25
CA SER A 104 0.42 2.42 45.43
C SER A 104 0.39 3.42 46.57
N VAL A 105 -0.68 3.35 47.37
CA VAL A 105 -0.83 4.04 48.65
C VAL A 105 -1.32 3.01 49.65
N SER A 106 -0.49 2.65 50.63
CA SER A 106 -0.82 1.66 51.65
C SER A 106 -0.64 2.23 53.06
N PHE A 107 -1.46 1.75 53.97
CA PHE A 107 -1.40 2.06 55.40
C PHE A 107 -1.29 0.73 56.14
N ASN A 108 -0.23 0.58 56.92
CA ASN A 108 0.03 -0.67 57.65
C ASN A 108 -0.60 -0.61 59.05
N ASP A 109 -0.82 -1.79 59.63
CA ASP A 109 -1.26 -1.90 61.02
C ASP A 109 -0.28 -1.19 61.95
N SER A 110 -0.84 -0.48 62.92
CA SER A 110 -0.04 0.24 63.92
C SER A 110 0.06 -0.55 65.20
N SER A 111 1.26 -0.62 65.76
CA SER A 111 1.51 -1.24 67.07
C SER A 111 0.78 -0.54 68.23
N ASN A 112 0.17 0.63 67.99
CA ASN A 112 -0.64 1.38 68.96
C ASN A 112 -2.14 1.38 68.66
N ASN A 113 -2.65 0.46 67.82
CA ASN A 113 -4.07 0.40 67.44
C ASN A 113 -4.59 1.72 66.84
N TRP A 114 -3.74 2.43 66.07
CA TRP A 114 -4.02 3.73 65.45
C TRP A 114 -4.41 4.86 66.43
N VAL A 115 -4.02 4.76 67.70
CA VAL A 115 -4.28 5.80 68.70
C VAL A 115 -3.35 7.00 68.50
N ASN A 116 -2.08 6.75 68.18
CA ASN A 116 -1.08 7.83 68.07
C ASN A 116 -0.60 8.04 66.64
N TYR A 117 -0.49 6.96 65.86
CA TYR A 117 -0.01 7.01 64.48
C TYR A 117 -0.47 5.80 63.67
N ALA A 118 -0.45 5.94 62.35
CA ALA A 118 -0.51 4.84 61.40
C ALA A 118 0.67 4.93 60.41
N PRO A 119 1.53 3.90 60.29
CA PRO A 119 2.56 3.86 59.26
C PRO A 119 1.95 3.80 57.86
N TYR A 120 2.57 4.48 56.90
CA TYR A 120 2.17 4.44 55.50
C TYR A 120 3.37 4.24 54.58
N GLN A 121 3.10 3.66 53.42
CA GLN A 121 4.04 3.52 52.31
C GLN A 121 3.36 3.99 51.02
N ILE A 122 4.05 4.84 50.26
CA ILE A 122 3.55 5.38 49.00
C ILE A 122 4.62 5.19 47.95
N GLU A 123 4.27 4.54 46.84
CA GLU A 123 5.14 4.36 45.70
C GLU A 123 4.70 5.25 44.56
N ILE A 124 5.65 6.03 44.03
CA ILE A 124 5.41 6.98 42.97
C ILE A 124 6.47 6.76 41.89
N GLU A 125 6.01 6.55 40.67
CA GLU A 125 6.85 6.43 39.50
C GLU A 125 7.09 7.80 38.87
N PHE A 126 8.36 8.15 38.64
CA PHE A 126 8.78 9.33 37.93
C PHE A 126 9.60 8.95 36.69
N SER A 127 9.38 9.67 35.59
CA SER A 127 10.22 9.54 34.39
C SER A 127 11.51 10.35 34.50
N GLU A 128 11.58 11.29 35.44
CA GLU A 128 12.71 12.19 35.65
C GLU A 128 12.80 12.62 37.11
N ILE A 129 14.03 12.69 37.63
CA ILE A 129 14.37 13.25 38.94
C ILE A 129 15.53 14.22 38.75
N ILE A 130 15.37 15.43 39.29
CA ILE A 130 16.41 16.46 39.35
C ILE A 130 16.92 16.51 40.79
N ILE A 131 18.24 16.47 40.99
CA ILE A 131 18.87 16.62 42.30
C ILE A 131 19.77 17.87 42.27
N ASN A 132 19.34 18.92 42.96
CA ASN A 132 20.05 20.19 43.00
C ASN A 132 21.16 20.16 44.07
N GLY A 133 22.34 20.70 43.73
CA GLY A 133 23.48 20.77 44.66
C GLY A 133 24.51 19.65 44.52
N CYS A 134 24.33 18.72 43.58
CA CYS A 134 25.42 17.83 43.14
C CYS A 134 26.37 18.57 42.19
N SER A 135 27.27 19.40 42.72
CA SER A 135 28.47 19.85 42.01
C SER A 135 29.54 18.75 42.08
N ILE A 136 29.33 17.64 41.36
CA ILE A 136 30.32 16.57 41.27
C ILE A 136 31.29 16.91 40.13
N SER A 137 32.39 17.58 40.46
CA SER A 137 33.62 17.42 39.68
C SER A 137 33.97 15.93 39.71
N THR A 138 34.13 15.32 38.54
CA THR A 138 34.40 13.89 38.27
C THR A 138 33.21 12.93 38.44
N THR A 139 32.40 12.85 37.37
CA THR A 139 31.71 11.63 36.89
C THR A 139 30.98 10.77 37.94
N LEU A 140 29.92 11.30 38.55
CA LEU A 140 28.64 10.57 38.58
C LEU A 140 27.68 11.37 37.71
N SER A 141 27.86 11.22 36.40
CA SER A 141 27.11 11.95 35.41
C SER A 141 25.70 11.37 35.40
N CYS A 142 24.71 12.12 35.89
CA CYS A 142 23.30 11.88 35.52
C CYS A 142 23.02 12.32 34.06
N ALA A 143 24.06 12.71 33.30
CA ALA A 143 24.06 12.83 31.85
C ALA A 143 24.54 11.54 31.14
N THR A 144 24.93 10.53 31.92
CA THR A 144 25.17 9.17 31.47
C THR A 144 24.30 8.33 32.38
N PRO A 145 23.27 7.66 31.88
CA PRO A 145 22.84 6.43 32.54
C PRO A 145 24.12 5.65 32.89
N THR A 146 24.10 4.78 33.89
CA THR A 146 25.19 3.77 34.10
C THR A 146 25.48 2.91 32.85
N ILE A 147 24.75 3.17 31.76
CA ILE A 147 24.98 2.82 30.38
C ILE A 147 25.42 4.11 29.66
N ASP A 148 26.70 4.25 29.34
CA ASP A 148 27.25 5.39 28.61
C ASP A 148 26.48 5.57 27.28
N ALA A 149 25.64 6.61 27.21
CA ALA A 149 24.82 6.92 26.04
C ALA A 149 25.65 7.24 24.79
N ASN A 150 26.95 7.58 24.96
CA ASN A 150 27.89 7.75 23.85
C ASN A 150 28.52 6.43 23.39
N SER A 151 28.41 5.37 24.19
CA SER A 151 28.82 4.00 23.85
C SER A 151 27.68 3.16 23.26
N LEU A 152 26.43 3.59 23.48
CA LEU A 152 25.28 3.03 22.81
C LEU A 152 25.28 3.55 21.37
N SER A 153 25.46 2.65 20.40
CA SER A 153 25.27 2.88 18.96
C SER A 153 24.18 3.93 18.72
N PRO A 154 24.33 4.88 17.79
CA PRO A 154 23.26 5.81 17.39
C PRO A 154 21.97 5.10 16.88
N ASN A 155 21.96 3.76 16.83
CA ASN A 155 20.82 2.91 16.53
C ASN A 155 20.20 2.20 17.76
N LEU A 156 20.79 2.38 18.94
CA LEU A 156 20.21 2.07 20.24
C LEU A 156 19.32 3.24 20.66
N ILE A 157 18.27 2.95 21.42
CA ILE A 157 17.20 3.90 21.69
C ILE A 157 17.74 5.07 22.51
N ASP A 158 17.53 6.28 22.02
CA ASP A 158 17.79 7.49 22.81
C ASP A 158 16.71 7.64 23.88
N ILE A 159 17.00 7.04 25.04
CA ILE A 159 16.14 7.06 26.23
C ILE A 159 16.02 8.45 26.86
N THR A 160 16.88 9.40 26.47
CA THR A 160 16.76 10.80 26.88
C THR A 160 15.72 11.52 26.04
N LYS A 161 15.68 11.23 24.73
CA LYS A 161 14.75 11.82 23.76
C LYS A 161 13.34 11.22 23.82
N TYR A 162 13.22 9.91 24.04
CA TYR A 162 11.94 9.20 23.95
C TYR A 162 11.50 8.57 25.27
N LYS A 163 10.24 8.79 25.64
CA LYS A 163 9.63 8.17 26.83
C LYS A 163 8.60 7.13 26.39
N ILE A 164 9.06 5.89 26.21
CA ILE A 164 8.23 4.76 25.77
C ILE A 164 8.16 3.64 26.82
N LYS A 165 7.07 2.87 26.79
CA LYS A 165 6.83 1.70 27.65
C LYS A 165 7.27 0.40 26.98
N SER A 166 7.03 0.28 25.68
CA SER A 166 7.41 -0.87 24.87
C SER A 166 7.38 -0.50 23.39
N PHE A 167 8.10 -1.26 22.58
CA PHE A 167 7.92 -1.23 21.13
C PHE A 167 8.14 -2.63 20.56
N ASN A 168 7.62 -2.87 19.37
CA ASN A 168 7.85 -4.05 18.57
C ASN A 168 8.05 -3.60 17.12
N ASP A 169 9.09 -4.11 16.47
CA ASP A 169 9.33 -3.88 15.06
C ASP A 169 9.73 -5.15 14.31
N SER A 170 9.39 -5.20 13.03
CA SER A 170 9.67 -6.38 12.19
C SER A 170 9.78 -6.00 10.72
N TRP A 171 10.68 -6.70 10.03
CA TRP A 171 10.79 -6.67 8.57
C TRP A 171 10.20 -7.94 7.97
N ASN A 172 9.54 -7.79 6.83
CA ASN A 172 9.03 -8.88 6.02
C ASN A 172 9.40 -8.64 4.55
N PHE A 173 10.01 -9.64 3.92
CA PHE A 173 10.42 -9.61 2.53
C PHE A 173 9.66 -10.72 1.80
N ASN A 174 8.73 -10.33 0.94
CA ASN A 174 7.94 -11.27 0.17
C ASN A 174 8.41 -11.27 -1.29
N LEU A 175 9.03 -12.38 -1.69
CA LEU A 175 9.44 -12.65 -3.05
C LEU A 175 8.19 -12.90 -3.90
N ALA A 176 7.85 -11.98 -4.79
CA ALA A 176 6.70 -12.16 -5.66
C ALA A 176 6.90 -13.39 -6.57
N GLU A 177 5.84 -14.15 -6.86
CA GLU A 177 5.86 -15.29 -7.79
C GLU A 177 6.43 -14.93 -9.18
N GLN A 178 6.43 -13.65 -9.52
CA GLN A 178 7.00 -13.05 -10.73
C GLN A 178 8.51 -13.29 -10.88
N LEU A 179 9.21 -13.67 -9.81
CA LEU A 179 10.62 -14.10 -9.84
C LEU A 179 10.82 -15.43 -10.58
N TYR A 180 9.82 -16.32 -10.59
CA TYR A 180 9.93 -17.66 -11.18
C TYR A 180 9.44 -17.74 -12.62
N ASN A 181 8.65 -16.76 -13.09
CA ASN A 181 8.14 -16.67 -14.47
C ASN A 181 9.02 -15.76 -15.36
N SER A 182 10.31 -15.67 -15.07
CA SER A 182 11.23 -14.91 -15.91
C SER A 182 11.52 -15.66 -17.21
N TYR A 183 10.95 -15.20 -18.32
CA TYR A 183 11.62 -15.36 -19.60
C TYR A 183 12.98 -14.66 -19.47
N SER A 184 14.06 -15.24 -20.01
CA SER A 184 15.46 -14.79 -19.82
C SER A 184 15.71 -13.30 -20.12
N VAL A 185 14.77 -12.66 -20.82
CA VAL A 185 14.81 -11.29 -21.33
C VAL A 185 13.75 -10.36 -20.69
N ALA A 186 12.82 -10.90 -19.89
CA ALA A 186 11.69 -10.19 -19.27
C ALA A 186 11.76 -10.29 -17.73
N GLN A 187 12.73 -9.62 -17.11
CA GLN A 187 12.92 -9.70 -15.67
C GLN A 187 11.95 -8.77 -14.91
N ASN A 188 10.79 -9.29 -14.49
CA ASN A 188 9.95 -8.68 -13.46
C ASN A 188 10.41 -9.08 -12.05
N GLN A 189 11.71 -9.11 -11.82
CA GLN A 189 12.26 -9.45 -10.52
C GLN A 189 11.92 -8.31 -9.57
N ALA A 190 10.92 -8.57 -8.71
CA ALA A 190 10.46 -7.61 -7.74
C ALA A 190 10.21 -8.28 -6.39
N ILE A 191 10.53 -7.55 -5.33
CA ILE A 191 10.42 -7.97 -3.94
C ILE A 191 9.51 -6.96 -3.25
N ASN A 192 8.45 -7.45 -2.63
CA ASN A 192 7.64 -6.63 -1.74
C ASN A 192 8.33 -6.56 -0.38
N ILE A 193 8.52 -5.33 0.09
CA ILE A 193 9.17 -5.05 1.36
C ILE A 193 8.13 -4.42 2.27
N GLU A 194 8.01 -4.96 3.48
CA GLU A 194 7.15 -4.44 4.53
C GLU A 194 7.96 -4.27 5.82
N TYR A 195 7.82 -3.11 6.48
CA TYR A 195 8.31 -2.86 7.83
C TYR A 195 7.18 -2.41 8.72
N LYS A 196 7.02 -3.08 9.86
CA LYS A 196 6.02 -2.74 10.86
C LYS A 196 6.71 -2.28 12.12
N ILE A 197 6.22 -1.19 12.70
CA ILE A 197 6.59 -0.73 14.03
C ILE A 197 5.32 -0.42 14.82
N SER A 198 5.28 -0.87 16.06
CA SER A 198 4.21 -0.60 17.02
C SER A 198 4.82 -0.20 18.35
N VAL A 199 4.34 0.89 18.92
CA VAL A 199 4.97 1.55 20.08
C VAL A 199 3.90 1.91 21.10
N THR A 200 4.19 1.70 22.38
CA THR A 200 3.39 2.21 23.49
C THR A 200 4.20 3.28 24.21
N GLY A 201 3.69 4.52 24.27
CA GLY A 201 4.38 5.62 24.92
C GLY A 201 4.10 5.73 26.41
N LYS A 202 4.79 6.66 27.08
CA LYS A 202 4.48 7.11 28.45
C LYS A 202 4.00 8.56 28.40
N GLN A 203 3.11 8.92 29.32
CA GLN A 203 2.80 10.34 29.54
C GLN A 203 4.05 11.04 30.07
N PHE A 204 4.32 12.23 29.54
CA PHE A 204 5.53 12.98 29.87
C PHE A 204 5.24 14.48 29.91
N ILE A 205 5.81 15.19 30.86
CA ILE A 205 5.74 16.65 30.94
C ILE A 205 7.07 17.19 30.43
N ASN A 206 7.05 17.95 29.34
CA ASN A 206 8.28 18.52 28.78
C ASN A 206 8.82 19.70 29.61
N ASP A 207 10.00 20.19 29.26
CA ASP A 207 10.67 21.30 29.95
C ASP A 207 9.86 22.60 29.99
N ASN A 208 8.90 22.74 29.07
CA ASN A 208 7.97 23.87 29.01
C ASN A 208 6.72 23.67 29.90
N GLY A 209 6.66 22.60 30.70
CA GLY A 209 5.52 22.28 31.55
C GLY A 209 4.30 21.74 30.79
N LYS A 210 4.42 21.43 29.50
CA LYS A 210 3.34 20.87 28.69
C LYS A 210 3.34 19.34 28.82
N THR A 211 2.21 18.80 29.25
CA THR A 211 1.96 17.36 29.21
C THR A 211 1.78 16.91 27.76
N LEU A 212 2.67 16.04 27.29
CA LEU A 212 2.55 15.32 26.04
C LEU A 212 1.81 14.00 26.28
N ALA A 213 0.88 13.70 25.39
CA ALA A 213 0.13 12.45 25.48
C ALA A 213 1.06 11.25 25.17
N ALA A 214 0.75 10.09 25.77
CA ALA A 214 1.54 8.88 25.56
C ALA A 214 1.65 8.50 24.08
N TRP A 215 0.56 8.63 23.31
CA TRP A 215 0.58 8.32 21.88
C TRP A 215 1.45 9.30 21.06
N GLU A 216 1.62 10.56 21.50
CA GLU A 216 2.51 11.52 20.82
C GLU A 216 3.98 11.12 20.98
N GLN A 217 4.36 10.65 22.17
CA GLN A 217 5.70 10.07 22.42
C GLN A 217 5.92 8.81 21.58
N ALA A 218 4.91 7.94 21.52
CA ALA A 218 4.94 6.74 20.70
C ALA A 218 5.13 7.07 19.20
N LYS A 219 4.41 8.07 18.70
CA LYS A 219 4.53 8.58 17.32
C LYS A 219 5.94 9.09 17.01
N ASN A 220 6.49 9.95 17.86
CA ASN A 220 7.80 10.56 17.61
C ASN A 220 8.90 9.48 17.54
N PHE A 221 8.84 8.49 18.45
CA PHE A 221 9.75 7.35 18.43
C PHE A 221 9.56 6.50 17.16
N ALA A 222 8.31 6.14 16.84
CA ALA A 222 8.00 5.32 15.68
C ALA A 222 8.47 5.96 14.37
N GLN A 223 8.28 7.28 14.22
CA GLN A 223 8.67 8.04 13.05
C GLN A 223 10.19 8.03 12.85
N ASP A 224 10.96 8.37 13.87
CA ASP A 224 12.43 8.37 13.79
C ASP A 224 12.97 6.96 13.56
N ARG A 225 12.41 5.96 14.26
CA ARG A 225 12.83 4.56 14.12
C ARG A 225 12.53 4.04 12.72
N LEU A 226 11.33 4.29 12.18
CA LEU A 226 10.96 3.92 10.81
C LEU A 226 11.89 4.59 9.80
N TYR A 227 12.14 5.89 9.92
CA TYR A 227 13.05 6.61 9.03
C TYR A 227 14.45 6.00 9.05
N ASN A 228 15.01 5.74 10.24
CA ASN A 228 16.33 5.15 10.40
C ASN A 228 16.39 3.73 9.85
N GLN A 229 15.36 2.90 10.08
CA GLN A 229 15.29 1.53 9.58
C GLN A 229 15.19 1.50 8.04
N VAL A 230 14.32 2.31 7.44
CA VAL A 230 14.19 2.38 5.99
C VAL A 230 15.45 2.94 5.33
N LYS A 231 16.05 4.00 5.87
CA LYS A 231 17.35 4.51 5.38
C LYS A 231 18.46 3.48 5.54
N GLY A 232 18.44 2.74 6.64
CA GLY A 232 19.39 1.67 6.92
C GLY A 232 19.29 0.45 6.00
N LEU A 233 18.22 0.29 5.20
CA LEU A 233 18.18 -0.71 4.12
C LEU A 233 19.21 -0.45 3.02
N ILE A 234 19.49 0.84 2.75
CA ILE A 234 20.57 1.28 1.86
C ILE A 234 21.92 1.14 2.59
N GLY A 235 21.90 1.40 3.90
CA GLY A 235 23.01 1.28 4.85
C GLY A 235 23.22 -0.14 5.40
N ASN A 236 23.89 -0.34 6.53
CA ASN A 236 24.36 -1.68 6.96
C ASN A 236 23.33 -2.66 7.55
N ILE A 237 22.02 -2.36 7.61
CA ILE A 237 21.07 -3.17 8.41
C ILE A 237 20.99 -4.64 7.93
N LEU A 238 21.34 -4.90 6.68
CA LEU A 238 21.44 -6.25 6.11
C LEU A 238 22.67 -6.37 5.21
N ASN A 239 23.87 -6.16 5.77
CA ASN A 239 25.10 -6.18 4.98
C ASN A 239 25.35 -7.56 4.33
N TYR A 240 25.47 -7.60 2.99
CA TYR A 240 25.64 -8.83 2.21
C TYR A 240 27.08 -9.03 1.70
N THR A 241 28.07 -8.23 2.11
CA THR A 241 29.42 -8.37 1.55
C THR A 241 30.02 -9.75 1.83
N ASN A 242 30.22 -10.52 0.76
CA ASN A 242 30.75 -11.89 0.71
C ASN A 242 32.22 -12.05 1.19
N THR A 243 32.83 -11.03 1.80
CA THR A 243 34.27 -11.02 2.14
C THR A 243 34.56 -10.76 3.61
N THR A 244 33.58 -10.41 4.44
CA THR A 244 33.83 -10.22 5.88
C THR A 244 32.75 -10.87 6.71
N ASP A 245 33.12 -12.01 7.29
CA ASP A 245 32.36 -12.72 8.32
C ASP A 245 31.83 -11.72 9.37
N GLY A 246 30.54 -11.81 9.69
CA GLY A 246 29.93 -11.01 10.77
C GLY A 246 30.55 -11.31 12.13
N CYS A 247 31.33 -12.39 12.23
CA CYS A 247 32.12 -12.79 13.40
C CYS A 247 33.55 -12.24 13.41
N ALA A 248 33.95 -11.38 12.45
CA ALA A 248 35.29 -10.78 12.45
C ALA A 248 35.48 -9.90 13.71
N GLY A 249 36.55 -10.18 14.47
CA GLY A 249 36.78 -9.63 15.82
C GLY A 249 37.04 -8.12 15.91
N ASP A 250 36.99 -7.40 14.79
CA ASP A 250 37.17 -5.94 14.69
C ASP A 250 35.86 -5.17 14.47
N LYS A 251 34.71 -5.85 14.39
CA LYS A 251 33.41 -5.17 14.23
C LYS A 251 32.81 -4.82 15.59
N THR A 252 32.57 -3.53 15.81
CA THR A 252 31.83 -3.03 16.97
C THR A 252 30.33 -3.07 16.67
N LEU A 253 29.49 -3.13 17.72
CA LEU A 253 28.04 -2.98 17.58
C LEU A 253 27.68 -1.68 16.82
N ASN A 254 28.49 -0.63 17.00
CA ASN A 254 28.36 0.63 16.26
C ASN A 254 28.66 0.47 14.77
N SER A 255 29.69 -0.28 14.38
CA SER A 255 30.01 -0.49 12.96
C SER A 255 29.04 -1.44 12.26
N LEU A 256 28.46 -2.41 12.97
CA LEU A 256 27.40 -3.29 12.45
C LEU A 256 26.10 -2.54 12.18
N HIS A 257 25.74 -1.56 13.01
CA HIS A 257 24.50 -0.81 12.86
C HIS A 257 24.66 0.55 12.15
N ALA A 258 25.89 1.01 11.84
CA ALA A 258 26.12 2.32 11.22
C ALA A 258 25.30 2.51 9.93
N LEU A 259 24.49 3.56 9.89
CA LEU A 259 23.61 3.91 8.75
C LEU A 259 24.37 4.52 7.55
N ALA A 260 25.70 4.69 7.66
CA ALA A 260 26.49 5.55 6.77
C ALA A 260 27.25 4.83 5.64
N SER A 261 27.34 3.49 5.61
CA SER A 261 28.07 2.77 4.56
C SER A 261 27.15 2.07 3.55
N SER A 262 27.51 2.17 2.27
CA SER A 262 26.76 1.70 1.09
C SER A 262 26.82 0.18 0.88
N ASN A 263 26.67 -0.62 1.94
CA ASN A 263 26.82 -2.08 1.88
C ASN A 263 25.56 -2.84 2.33
N GLY A 264 24.41 -2.18 2.50
CA GLY A 264 23.14 -2.82 2.83
C GLY A 264 22.59 -3.81 1.82
N ALA A 265 21.59 -4.59 2.23
CA ALA A 265 20.91 -5.55 1.35
C ALA A 265 20.39 -4.92 0.06
N ILE A 266 20.17 -3.61 0.07
CA ILE A 266 19.68 -2.87 -1.06
C ILE A 266 20.63 -1.75 -1.49
N SER A 267 21.93 -1.85 -1.15
CA SER A 267 22.92 -0.83 -1.51
C SER A 267 23.18 -0.71 -3.02
N GLY A 268 22.58 -1.58 -3.84
CA GLY A 268 22.51 -1.46 -5.30
C GLY A 268 21.46 -0.48 -5.84
N ILE A 269 20.65 0.17 -4.99
CA ILE A 269 19.73 1.23 -5.44
C ILE A 269 20.52 2.43 -6.00
N THR A 270 21.64 2.78 -5.37
CA THR A 270 22.47 3.92 -5.83
C THR A 270 23.32 3.58 -7.05
N THR A 271 23.57 2.30 -7.32
CA THR A 271 24.28 1.83 -8.53
C THR A 271 23.36 1.73 -9.75
N GLY A 272 22.07 2.03 -9.61
CA GLY A 272 21.08 1.98 -10.68
C GLY A 272 20.58 0.58 -11.02
N THR A 273 20.96 -0.46 -10.26
CA THR A 273 20.55 -1.85 -10.53
C THR A 273 19.16 -2.18 -10.01
N HIS A 274 18.68 -1.50 -8.97
CA HIS A 274 17.34 -1.68 -8.43
C HIS A 274 16.71 -0.33 -8.14
N ASN A 275 15.39 -0.25 -8.28
CA ASN A 275 14.61 0.95 -7.95
C ASN A 275 13.49 0.59 -6.98
N ILE A 276 13.11 1.57 -6.16
CA ILE A 276 11.99 1.44 -5.23
C ILE A 276 10.77 2.13 -5.81
N TYR A 277 9.63 1.47 -5.69
CA TYR A 277 8.35 1.93 -6.19
C TYR A 277 7.23 1.76 -5.17
N ASN A 278 6.14 2.50 -5.39
CA ASN A 278 4.88 2.43 -4.67
C ASN A 278 5.05 2.49 -3.14
N GLU A 279 5.96 3.35 -2.67
CA GLU A 279 6.17 3.52 -1.23
C GLU A 279 4.93 4.09 -0.57
N THR A 280 4.48 3.43 0.50
CA THR A 280 3.39 3.89 1.34
C THR A 280 3.71 3.70 2.82
N ILE A 281 3.21 4.60 3.66
CA ILE A 281 3.23 4.44 5.11
C ILE A 281 1.80 4.54 5.62
N THR A 282 1.30 3.50 6.28
CA THR A 282 -0.01 3.52 6.94
C THR A 282 0.19 3.64 8.44
N CYS A 283 -0.53 4.58 9.07
CA CYS A 283 -0.41 4.91 10.49
C CYS A 283 -1.73 4.65 11.23
N GLU A 284 -1.63 4.12 12.45
CA GLU A 284 -2.76 3.95 13.36
C GLU A 284 -2.41 4.45 14.76
N VAL A 285 -3.41 5.01 15.46
CA VAL A 285 -3.26 5.59 16.81
C VAL A 285 -4.31 4.99 17.75
N GLY A 286 -3.85 4.53 18.91
CA GLY A 286 -4.69 4.21 20.07
C GLY A 286 -4.49 5.27 21.15
N GLU A 287 -5.33 6.30 21.19
CA GLU A 287 -5.17 7.38 22.18
C GLU A 287 -5.35 6.91 23.62
N ALA A 288 -6.31 6.01 23.85
CA ALA A 288 -6.62 5.49 25.17
C ALA A 288 -5.51 4.59 25.69
N GLU A 289 -4.93 3.79 24.80
CA GLU A 289 -3.83 2.88 25.09
C GLU A 289 -2.46 3.57 25.07
N GLY A 290 -2.39 4.79 24.52
CA GLY A 290 -1.14 5.52 24.35
C GLY A 290 -0.24 4.93 23.26
N THR A 291 -0.83 4.30 22.24
CA THR A 291 -0.10 3.54 21.21
C THR A 291 -0.06 4.27 19.87
N PHE A 292 1.00 3.99 19.10
CA PHE A 292 1.14 4.39 17.71
C PHE A 292 1.76 3.23 16.93
N SER A 293 1.22 2.93 15.75
CA SER A 293 1.80 1.98 14.81
C SER A 293 1.99 2.61 13.44
N ALA A 294 3.05 2.19 12.75
CA ALA A 294 3.29 2.53 11.36
C ALA A 294 3.71 1.28 10.57
N THR A 295 3.16 1.14 9.37
CA THR A 295 3.51 0.09 8.42
C THR A 295 4.02 0.75 7.14
N TYR A 296 5.30 0.59 6.86
CA TYR A 296 5.92 0.96 5.60
C TYR A 296 5.82 -0.20 4.61
N ASN A 297 5.38 0.08 3.38
CA ASN A 297 5.35 -0.87 2.27
C ASN A 297 6.03 -0.28 1.06
N ALA A 298 6.80 -1.10 0.34
CA ALA A 298 7.42 -0.71 -0.91
C ALA A 298 7.65 -1.92 -1.84
N LEU A 299 7.82 -1.63 -3.12
CA LEU A 299 8.21 -2.61 -4.14
C LEU A 299 9.64 -2.30 -4.59
N LEU A 300 10.57 -3.21 -4.33
CA LEU A 300 11.91 -3.16 -4.88
C LEU A 300 11.92 -3.93 -6.20
N LYS A 301 12.28 -3.29 -7.31
CA LYS A 301 12.33 -3.93 -8.65
C LYS A 301 13.71 -3.79 -9.27
N TYR A 302 14.21 -4.86 -9.89
CA TYR A 302 15.44 -4.85 -10.67
C TYR A 302 15.30 -4.03 -11.96
N ASN A 303 16.33 -3.24 -12.25
CA ASN A 303 16.41 -2.31 -13.38
C ASN A 303 17.10 -2.99 -14.56
N ASN A 304 16.37 -3.85 -15.27
CA ASN A 304 16.85 -4.53 -16.48
C ASN A 304 15.69 -4.98 -17.40
N SER A 305 14.65 -4.15 -17.50
CA SER A 305 13.48 -4.51 -18.29
C SER A 305 13.53 -3.85 -19.67
N ILE A 306 13.45 -4.66 -20.72
CA ILE A 306 13.15 -4.21 -22.09
C ILE A 306 11.79 -3.50 -22.19
N PHE A 307 10.94 -3.59 -21.16
CA PHE A 307 9.58 -3.03 -21.10
C PHE A 307 9.46 -1.75 -20.27
N GLY A 308 10.61 -1.17 -19.93
CA GLY A 308 10.69 0.01 -19.07
C GLY A 308 10.79 -0.34 -17.59
N ASN A 309 11.52 0.49 -16.87
CA ASN A 309 11.88 0.19 -15.48
C ASN A 309 10.73 0.46 -14.51
N ASN A 310 9.77 1.30 -14.90
CA ASN A 310 8.71 1.81 -14.05
C ASN A 310 7.36 1.10 -14.25
N SER A 311 7.35 -0.15 -14.71
CA SER A 311 6.14 -0.96 -14.90
C SER A 311 6.40 -2.42 -14.56
N ILE A 312 5.37 -3.21 -14.24
CA ILE A 312 5.43 -4.67 -14.23
C ILE A 312 4.60 -5.16 -15.40
N HIS A 313 5.17 -6.01 -16.25
CA HIS A 313 4.46 -6.57 -17.40
C HIS A 313 4.33 -8.09 -17.29
N THR A 314 3.14 -8.59 -16.95
CA THR A 314 2.85 -10.02 -16.96
C THR A 314 2.08 -10.40 -18.22
N PHE A 315 2.31 -11.60 -18.74
CA PHE A 315 1.56 -12.07 -19.91
C PHE A 315 1.39 -13.59 -19.85
N ASN A 316 0.43 -14.09 -20.61
CA ASN A 316 0.14 -15.49 -20.81
C ASN A 316 -0.02 -15.75 -22.31
N LYS A 317 0.71 -16.75 -22.81
CA LYS A 317 0.61 -17.24 -24.18
C LYS A 317 -0.07 -18.61 -24.15
N SER A 318 -1.10 -18.78 -24.96
CA SER A 318 -1.72 -20.09 -25.22
C SER A 318 -1.76 -20.36 -26.71
N ARG A 319 -1.46 -21.61 -27.10
CA ARG A 319 -1.59 -22.09 -28.48
C ARG A 319 -2.70 -23.13 -28.55
N SER A 320 -3.59 -23.02 -29.52
CA SER A 320 -4.63 -23.99 -29.81
C SER A 320 -4.56 -24.44 -31.26
N VAL A 321 -4.92 -25.70 -31.51
CA VAL A 321 -5.02 -26.28 -32.85
C VAL A 321 -6.42 -26.86 -33.00
N SER A 322 -7.11 -26.46 -34.05
CA SER A 322 -8.40 -27.00 -34.47
C SER A 322 -8.21 -27.66 -35.83
N ASP A 323 -8.52 -28.96 -35.92
CA ASP A 323 -8.40 -29.74 -37.16
C ASP A 323 -9.72 -30.49 -37.37
N ASP A 324 -10.42 -30.17 -38.45
CA ASP A 324 -11.67 -30.82 -38.84
C ASP A 324 -11.50 -31.83 -39.99
N ASN A 325 -10.26 -32.30 -40.23
CA ASN A 325 -9.82 -33.14 -41.35
C ASN A 325 -9.98 -32.49 -42.74
N LYS A 326 -10.34 -31.21 -42.82
CA LYS A 326 -10.42 -30.42 -44.07
C LYS A 326 -9.60 -29.14 -44.00
N THR A 327 -9.57 -28.52 -42.83
CA THR A 327 -8.85 -27.30 -42.52
C THR A 327 -8.20 -27.44 -41.15
N ARG A 328 -6.89 -27.21 -41.10
CA ARG A 328 -6.12 -27.12 -39.86
C ARG A 328 -5.89 -25.65 -39.55
N ASN A 329 -6.45 -25.21 -38.43
CA ASN A 329 -6.33 -23.84 -37.95
C ASN A 329 -5.53 -23.82 -36.64
N VAL A 330 -4.39 -23.13 -36.67
CA VAL A 330 -3.57 -22.89 -35.50
C VAL A 330 -3.84 -21.47 -35.01
N SER A 331 -4.08 -21.32 -33.71
CA SER A 331 -4.25 -20.00 -33.09
C SER A 331 -3.32 -19.82 -31.91
N ILE A 332 -2.72 -18.64 -31.82
CA ILE A 332 -1.90 -18.20 -30.70
C ILE A 332 -2.61 -17.01 -30.07
N ASN A 333 -2.94 -17.11 -28.79
CA ASN A 333 -3.50 -16.01 -28.01
C ASN A 333 -2.47 -15.54 -26.99
N VAL A 334 -2.20 -14.24 -26.99
CA VAL A 334 -1.32 -13.57 -26.03
C VAL A 334 -2.16 -12.58 -25.23
N GLN A 335 -2.25 -12.79 -23.92
CA GLN A 335 -2.90 -11.87 -23.00
C GLN A 335 -1.83 -11.23 -22.12
N GLY A 336 -1.76 -9.89 -22.10
CA GLY A 336 -0.80 -9.14 -21.29
C GLY A 336 -1.47 -8.19 -20.31
N THR A 337 -0.80 -7.92 -19.20
CA THR A 337 -1.18 -6.95 -18.17
C THR A 337 0.05 -6.12 -17.80
N ILE A 338 -0.03 -4.81 -18.01
CA ILE A 338 1.01 -3.84 -17.68
C ILE A 338 0.51 -3.00 -16.51
N ASN A 339 1.20 -3.08 -15.37
CA ASN A 339 0.91 -2.29 -14.18
C ASN A 339 1.99 -1.22 -13.99
N GLY A 340 1.60 0.05 -13.98
CA GLY A 340 2.54 1.15 -13.80
C GLY A 340 2.96 1.36 -12.35
N LEU A 341 4.20 1.77 -12.14
CA LEU A 341 4.82 1.95 -10.84
C LEU A 341 5.19 3.42 -10.60
N ILE A 342 4.94 3.92 -9.38
CA ILE A 342 5.36 5.28 -8.97
C ILE A 342 6.69 5.19 -8.24
N PRO A 343 7.76 5.89 -8.65
CA PRO A 343 9.04 5.85 -7.94
C PRO A 343 8.93 6.40 -6.51
N GLY A 344 9.56 5.71 -5.56
CA GLY A 344 9.56 6.07 -4.13
C GLY A 344 10.26 7.39 -3.81
N GLY A 345 9.84 8.03 -2.73
CA GLY A 345 10.36 9.31 -2.22
C GLY A 345 11.07 9.25 -0.85
N LEU A 346 10.79 8.28 0.03
CA LEU A 346 11.32 8.25 1.40
C LEU A 346 12.83 8.06 1.43
N ILE A 347 13.30 7.06 0.68
CA ILE A 347 14.72 6.74 0.57
C ILE A 347 15.52 7.88 -0.08
N ASN A 348 14.86 8.71 -0.90
CA ASN A 348 15.47 9.86 -1.55
C ASN A 348 15.32 11.17 -0.74
N SER A 349 14.47 11.21 0.29
CA SER A 349 14.27 12.39 1.13
C SER A 349 15.46 12.59 2.09
N PRO A 350 16.07 13.77 2.17
CA PRO A 350 17.13 14.05 3.15
C PRO A 350 16.60 14.22 4.59
N ASN A 351 15.29 14.46 4.75
CA ASN A 351 14.68 14.80 6.03
C ASN A 351 13.71 13.72 6.51
N VAL A 352 13.58 13.61 7.84
CA VAL A 352 12.56 12.79 8.51
C VAL A 352 11.18 13.30 8.08
N ILE A 353 10.33 12.40 7.58
CA ILE A 353 8.96 12.73 7.18
C ILE A 353 8.07 12.77 8.41
N GLU A 354 7.27 13.82 8.55
CA GLU A 354 6.26 13.88 9.60
C GLU A 354 5.09 12.94 9.28
N LEU A 355 4.87 11.94 10.14
CA LEU A 355 3.78 10.99 9.97
C LEU A 355 2.44 11.60 10.38
N PRO A 356 1.34 11.29 9.69
CA PRO A 356 0.02 11.69 10.15
C PRO A 356 -0.35 10.92 11.41
N ARG A 357 -1.37 11.41 12.11
CA ARG A 357 -1.93 10.70 13.25
C ARG A 357 -2.60 9.38 12.84
N THR A 358 -3.27 9.36 11.69
CA THR A 358 -3.91 8.17 11.11
C THR A 358 -3.92 8.27 9.58
N GLY A 359 -4.10 7.13 8.92
CA GLY A 359 -4.26 7.05 7.46
C GLY A 359 -2.99 6.68 6.72
N THR A 360 -3.01 6.81 5.40
CA THR A 360 -1.92 6.36 4.52
C THR A 360 -1.27 7.55 3.81
N LEU A 361 0.05 7.64 3.91
CA LEU A 361 0.89 8.49 3.09
C LEU A 361 1.41 7.69 1.89
N MET A 362 1.28 8.25 0.69
CA MET A 362 2.01 7.77 -0.48
C MET A 362 3.23 8.65 -0.69
N LEU A 363 4.41 8.05 -0.81
CA LEU A 363 5.67 8.76 -0.93
C LEU A 363 6.19 8.60 -2.34
N ALA A 364 6.12 9.68 -3.13
CA ALA A 364 6.57 9.71 -4.51
C ALA A 364 7.71 10.72 -4.67
N SER A 365 8.72 10.39 -5.48
CA SER A 365 9.78 11.34 -5.82
C SER A 365 9.33 12.43 -6.81
N ASN A 366 8.25 12.19 -7.57
CA ASN A 366 7.67 13.15 -8.51
C ASN A 366 6.14 13.01 -8.57
N ASN A 367 5.44 14.05 -8.13
CA ASN A 367 3.98 14.11 -8.07
C ASN A 367 3.30 14.22 -9.44
N SER A 368 4.05 14.47 -10.51
CA SER A 368 3.54 14.57 -11.89
C SER A 368 3.42 13.21 -12.56
N ILE A 369 4.02 12.17 -11.98
CA ILE A 369 4.02 10.82 -12.51
C ILE A 369 2.83 10.06 -11.94
N THR A 370 1.99 9.51 -12.83
CA THR A 370 0.90 8.61 -12.45
C THR A 370 1.24 7.17 -12.82
N LYS A 371 0.65 6.20 -12.11
CA LYS A 371 0.76 4.78 -12.49
C LYS A 371 0.34 4.59 -13.96
N TYR A 372 -0.78 5.18 -14.37
CA TYR A 372 -1.24 5.09 -15.75
C TYR A 372 -0.23 5.63 -16.77
N SER A 373 0.40 6.78 -16.52
CA SER A 373 1.41 7.33 -17.44
C SER A 373 2.61 6.40 -17.64
N GLN A 374 3.03 5.69 -16.59
CA GLN A 374 4.13 4.72 -16.66
C GLN A 374 3.69 3.42 -17.36
N ALA A 375 2.46 2.96 -17.10
CA ALA A 375 1.87 1.82 -17.81
C ALA A 375 1.74 2.11 -19.31
N LEU A 376 1.28 3.31 -19.68
CA LEU A 376 1.14 3.71 -21.08
C LEU A 376 2.49 3.83 -21.80
N SER A 377 3.51 4.37 -21.12
CA SER A 377 4.87 4.41 -21.64
C SER A 377 5.39 3.00 -21.97
N ALA A 378 5.27 2.07 -21.02
CA ALA A 378 5.64 0.66 -21.23
C ALA A 378 4.79 -0.01 -22.33
N TYR A 379 3.48 0.24 -22.35
CA TYR A 379 2.58 -0.28 -23.38
C TYR A 379 3.00 0.14 -24.79
N SER A 380 3.37 1.42 -24.97
CA SER A 380 3.82 1.94 -26.27
C SER A 380 5.16 1.35 -26.75
N GLN A 381 5.95 0.76 -25.84
CA GLN A 381 7.18 0.06 -26.18
C GLN A 381 6.95 -1.38 -26.65
N ILE A 382 5.78 -1.96 -26.34
CA ILE A 382 5.44 -3.37 -26.64
C ILE A 382 4.42 -3.45 -27.77
N ILE A 383 3.51 -2.49 -27.85
CA ILE A 383 2.41 -2.47 -28.81
C ILE A 383 2.65 -1.39 -29.86
N SER A 384 2.54 -1.78 -31.13
CA SER A 384 2.60 -0.87 -32.28
C SER A 384 1.41 -1.15 -33.20
N ASN A 385 0.68 -0.11 -33.61
CA ASN A 385 -0.42 -0.24 -34.58
C ASN A 385 -1.48 -1.32 -34.24
N ARG A 386 -1.82 -1.50 -32.95
CA ARG A 386 -2.74 -2.54 -32.44
C ARG A 386 -2.24 -3.98 -32.68
N ASP A 387 -0.94 -4.15 -32.53
CA ASP A 387 -0.23 -5.42 -32.68
C ASP A 387 0.93 -5.44 -31.68
N LEU A 388 1.40 -6.63 -31.29
CA LEU A 388 2.69 -6.76 -30.63
C LEU A 388 3.78 -6.27 -31.60
N ASN A 389 4.78 -5.56 -31.10
CA ASN A 389 5.95 -5.26 -31.92
C ASN A 389 6.79 -6.53 -32.17
N ASP A 390 7.68 -6.44 -33.14
CA ASP A 390 8.48 -7.57 -33.60
C ASP A 390 9.32 -8.18 -32.47
N THR A 391 9.93 -7.34 -31.61
CA THR A 391 10.69 -7.79 -30.43
C THR A 391 9.84 -8.61 -29.45
N MET A 392 8.59 -8.22 -29.21
CA MET A 392 7.69 -8.97 -28.33
C MET A 392 7.21 -10.26 -29.01
N LYS A 393 7.04 -10.27 -30.34
CA LYS A 393 6.70 -11.47 -31.08
C LYS A 393 7.83 -12.49 -31.08
N ASP A 394 9.07 -12.05 -31.25
CA ASP A 394 10.27 -12.88 -31.08
C ASP A 394 10.32 -13.49 -29.68
N LEU A 395 10.17 -12.65 -28.65
CA LEU A 395 10.24 -13.11 -27.25
C LEU A 395 9.20 -14.19 -26.94
N LEU A 396 8.04 -14.08 -27.55
CA LEU A 396 6.90 -14.96 -27.31
C LEU A 396 6.82 -16.10 -28.32
N ASP A 397 7.77 -16.27 -29.24
CA ASP A 397 7.67 -17.23 -30.35
C ASP A 397 6.30 -17.11 -31.06
N VAL A 398 5.95 -15.89 -31.48
CA VAL A 398 4.77 -15.61 -32.31
C VAL A 398 5.26 -15.44 -33.74
N THR A 399 5.65 -16.57 -34.34
CA THR A 399 6.18 -16.61 -35.70
C THR A 399 5.18 -17.21 -36.69
N MET A 400 5.45 -17.07 -37.98
CA MET A 400 4.67 -17.74 -39.03
C MET A 400 4.81 -19.27 -38.92
N ASP A 401 5.99 -19.75 -38.53
CA ASP A 401 6.27 -21.18 -38.34
C ASP A 401 5.47 -21.76 -37.16
N ASP A 402 5.34 -21.01 -36.05
CA ASP A 402 4.53 -21.42 -34.90
C ASP A 402 3.03 -21.53 -35.21
N LEU A 403 2.57 -20.75 -36.19
CA LEU A 403 1.22 -20.81 -36.77
C LEU A 403 1.09 -21.85 -37.89
N GLU A 404 2.16 -22.58 -38.23
CA GLU A 404 2.19 -23.59 -39.28
C GLU A 404 1.70 -23.08 -40.65
N VAL A 405 1.95 -21.81 -40.94
CA VAL A 405 1.53 -21.18 -42.20
C VAL A 405 2.54 -21.56 -43.29
N SER A 406 2.09 -22.26 -44.32
CA SER A 406 2.93 -22.65 -45.45
C SER A 406 2.69 -21.74 -46.66
N GLY A 407 3.78 -21.18 -47.21
CA GLY A 407 3.77 -20.33 -48.41
C GLY A 407 4.28 -18.90 -48.17
N PRO A 408 4.62 -18.15 -49.24
CA PRO A 408 5.18 -16.80 -49.11
C PRO A 408 4.08 -15.81 -48.71
N CYS A 409 3.91 -15.55 -47.40
CA CYS A 409 3.31 -14.29 -46.97
C CYS A 409 4.24 -13.17 -47.48
N LEU A 410 3.78 -12.34 -48.42
CA LEU A 410 4.53 -11.32 -49.18
C LEU A 410 5.49 -10.45 -48.33
N GLY A 411 6.69 -10.96 -48.01
CA GLY A 411 7.74 -10.24 -47.29
C GLY A 411 7.38 -9.83 -45.85
N LEU A 412 6.51 -10.57 -45.16
CA LEU A 412 6.22 -10.34 -43.73
C LEU A 412 7.05 -11.28 -42.86
N ASP A 413 7.89 -10.72 -41.99
CA ASP A 413 8.70 -11.49 -41.03
C ASP A 413 7.84 -12.03 -39.86
N TYR A 414 6.69 -11.42 -39.57
CA TYR A 414 5.80 -11.80 -38.47
C TYR A 414 4.32 -11.85 -38.85
N PRO A 415 3.53 -12.76 -38.23
CA PRO A 415 2.09 -12.79 -38.42
C PRO A 415 1.43 -11.53 -37.85
N ARG A 416 0.33 -11.14 -38.47
CA ARG A 416 -0.54 -10.07 -37.97
C ARG A 416 -1.68 -10.64 -37.12
N PRO A 417 -2.17 -9.89 -36.13
CA PRO A 417 -3.21 -10.38 -35.24
C PRO A 417 -4.54 -10.45 -36.00
N SER A 418 -5.25 -11.57 -35.86
CA SER A 418 -6.64 -11.72 -36.28
C SER A 418 -7.59 -10.88 -35.43
N SER A 419 -7.25 -10.65 -34.17
CA SER A 419 -7.97 -9.75 -33.27
C SER A 419 -7.01 -9.12 -32.26
N PHE A 420 -7.28 -7.86 -31.89
CA PHE A 420 -6.52 -7.16 -30.86
C PHE A 420 -7.47 -6.30 -30.03
N THR A 421 -7.44 -6.49 -28.72
CA THR A 421 -8.20 -5.67 -27.76
C THR A 421 -7.26 -5.14 -26.68
N ALA A 422 -7.55 -3.94 -26.19
CA ALA A 422 -6.86 -3.36 -25.06
C ALA A 422 -7.86 -2.63 -24.15
N THR A 423 -7.70 -2.78 -22.84
CA THR A 423 -8.50 -2.09 -21.84
C THR A 423 -7.60 -1.32 -20.88
N HIS A 424 -8.10 -0.17 -20.42
CA HIS A 424 -7.33 0.80 -19.64
C HIS A 424 -8.05 1.06 -18.31
N ASP A 425 -7.36 0.79 -17.20
CA ASP A 425 -7.72 1.24 -15.87
C ASP A 425 -6.83 2.43 -15.49
N TYR A 426 -7.40 3.63 -15.62
CA TYR A 426 -6.69 4.88 -15.34
C TYR A 426 -6.40 5.07 -13.84
N THR A 427 -7.22 4.50 -12.96
CA THR A 427 -7.10 4.68 -11.51
C THR A 427 -6.09 3.69 -10.93
N GLY A 428 -6.18 2.42 -11.30
CA GLY A 428 -5.19 1.40 -10.95
C GLY A 428 -3.85 1.60 -11.68
N GLY A 429 -3.89 2.28 -12.83
CA GLY A 429 -2.74 2.42 -13.72
C GLY A 429 -2.36 1.11 -14.38
N ILE A 430 -3.38 0.36 -14.80
CA ILE A 430 -3.24 -0.97 -15.40
C ILE A 430 -3.73 -0.92 -16.83
N ILE A 431 -2.97 -1.49 -17.76
CA ILE A 431 -3.39 -1.70 -19.15
C ILE A 431 -3.37 -3.20 -19.41
N THR A 432 -4.49 -3.76 -19.82
CA THR A 432 -4.54 -5.17 -20.27
C THR A 432 -4.75 -5.21 -21.77
N TYR A 433 -4.19 -6.22 -22.43
CA TYR A 433 -4.37 -6.43 -23.86
C TYR A 433 -4.51 -7.92 -24.19
N SER A 434 -5.19 -8.21 -25.29
CA SER A 434 -5.30 -9.55 -25.86
C SER A 434 -5.03 -9.46 -27.35
N ALA A 435 -4.06 -10.23 -27.84
CA ALA A 435 -3.73 -10.36 -29.25
C ALA A 435 -3.93 -11.82 -29.67
N GLU A 436 -4.80 -12.04 -30.65
CA GLU A 436 -5.02 -13.35 -31.24
C GLU A 436 -4.36 -13.39 -32.62
N TYR A 437 -3.62 -14.44 -32.90
CA TYR A 437 -3.03 -14.73 -34.21
C TYR A 437 -3.58 -16.04 -34.68
N ASN A 438 -3.95 -16.13 -35.96
CA ASN A 438 -4.63 -17.27 -36.51
C ASN A 438 -4.03 -17.61 -37.88
N SER A 439 -3.74 -18.88 -38.14
CA SER A 439 -3.08 -19.33 -39.36
C SER A 439 -3.86 -18.97 -40.64
N ASN A 440 -5.20 -18.97 -40.58
CA ASN A 440 -6.06 -18.56 -41.69
C ASN A 440 -6.05 -17.05 -41.94
N LYS A 441 -5.51 -16.27 -41.01
CA LYS A 441 -5.46 -14.80 -41.06
C LYS A 441 -4.06 -14.19 -40.99
N ALA A 442 -3.02 -15.02 -40.94
CA ALA A 442 -1.66 -14.59 -40.68
C ALA A 442 -1.05 -13.71 -41.79
N CYS A 443 -1.40 -13.94 -43.06
CA CYS A 443 -0.83 -13.22 -44.21
C CYS A 443 -1.64 -11.99 -44.70
N TYR A 444 -2.71 -11.54 -44.03
CA TYR A 444 -3.55 -10.45 -44.57
C TYR A 444 -2.82 -9.08 -44.54
N GLY A 445 -2.61 -8.50 -45.72
CA GLY A 445 -2.01 -7.17 -45.90
C GLY A 445 -2.91 -6.03 -45.42
N ASN A 446 -2.40 -4.79 -45.44
CA ASN A 446 -3.10 -3.57 -44.95
C ASN A 446 -4.48 -3.28 -45.59
N GLY A 447 -4.91 -4.04 -46.60
CA GLY A 447 -6.22 -3.94 -47.26
C GLY A 447 -7.29 -4.92 -46.77
N ASP A 448 -6.94 -5.94 -45.98
CA ASP A 448 -7.87 -6.99 -45.49
C ASP A 448 -8.05 -6.96 -43.97
N ARG A 449 -8.17 -5.75 -43.42
CA ARG A 449 -8.53 -5.53 -42.00
C ARG A 449 -9.98 -5.88 -41.66
N SER A 450 -10.69 -6.54 -42.56
CA SER A 450 -12.05 -6.94 -42.35
C SER A 450 -12.11 -8.30 -41.65
N TYR A 451 -12.50 -8.32 -40.38
CA TYR A 451 -13.60 -9.24 -40.11
C TYR A 451 -14.75 -8.79 -41.02
N ARG A 452 -15.15 -9.66 -41.93
CA ARG A 452 -16.18 -9.40 -42.94
C ARG A 452 -17.24 -10.48 -42.71
N ASN A 453 -18.25 -10.19 -41.90
CA ASN A 453 -19.42 -11.06 -41.83
C ASN A 453 -20.31 -10.65 -43.00
N ILE A 454 -20.38 -11.50 -44.03
CA ILE A 454 -21.30 -11.34 -45.15
C ILE A 454 -22.41 -12.37 -44.98
N SER A 455 -23.61 -11.91 -44.64
CA SER A 455 -24.80 -12.73 -44.61
C SER A 455 -25.67 -12.42 -45.82
N ILE A 456 -26.00 -13.46 -46.59
CA ILE A 456 -26.93 -13.36 -47.72
C ILE A 456 -28.15 -14.22 -47.40
N THR A 457 -29.30 -13.57 -47.29
CA THR A 457 -30.58 -14.24 -47.07
C THR A 457 -31.43 -14.12 -48.33
N VAL A 458 -31.94 -15.25 -48.82
CA VAL A 458 -32.84 -15.32 -49.97
C VAL A 458 -34.21 -15.76 -49.49
N GLU A 459 -35.23 -14.94 -49.75
CA GLU A 459 -36.63 -15.24 -49.47
C GLU A 459 -37.32 -15.51 -50.82
N ASP A 460 -37.73 -16.74 -51.05
CA ASP A 460 -38.40 -17.14 -52.28
C ASP A 460 -39.82 -16.57 -52.39
N SER A 461 -40.30 -16.43 -53.64
CA SER A 461 -41.65 -15.97 -53.95
C SER A 461 -42.72 -16.90 -53.35
N VAL A 462 -43.69 -16.30 -52.66
CA VAL A 462 -44.86 -17.00 -52.10
C VAL A 462 -46.14 -16.51 -52.78
N PRO A 463 -47.11 -17.40 -53.07
CA PRO A 463 -48.34 -17.00 -53.74
C PRO A 463 -49.17 -16.04 -52.88
N ILE A 464 -49.59 -14.92 -53.46
CA ILE A 464 -50.46 -13.97 -52.78
C ILE A 464 -51.88 -14.54 -52.78
N ILE A 465 -52.46 -14.64 -51.59
CA ILE A 465 -53.85 -15.05 -51.37
C ILE A 465 -54.60 -13.79 -50.91
N ALA A 466 -55.61 -13.40 -51.66
CA ALA A 466 -56.53 -12.35 -51.23
C ALA A 466 -57.63 -12.97 -50.38
N GLU A 467 -57.91 -12.32 -49.25
CA GLU A 467 -59.01 -12.66 -48.37
C GLU A 467 -60.19 -11.72 -48.67
N PHE A 468 -61.27 -12.29 -49.18
CA PHE A 468 -62.51 -11.56 -49.45
C PHE A 468 -63.53 -11.83 -48.35
N ILE A 469 -63.79 -10.82 -47.53
CA ILE A 469 -64.84 -10.86 -46.52
C ILE A 469 -66.17 -10.59 -47.23
N ILE A 470 -67.04 -11.59 -47.28
CA ILE A 470 -68.41 -11.45 -47.81
C ILE A 470 -69.37 -11.33 -46.62
N PRO A 471 -69.99 -10.15 -46.39
CA PRO A 471 -70.95 -9.98 -45.30
C PRO A 471 -72.10 -10.98 -45.42
N GLY A 472 -72.39 -11.69 -44.31
CA GLY A 472 -73.48 -12.68 -44.24
C GLY A 472 -73.10 -14.13 -44.58
N ARG A 473 -71.84 -14.41 -44.96
CA ARG A 473 -71.37 -15.79 -45.19
C ARG A 473 -70.99 -16.47 -43.87
N GLN A 474 -71.66 -17.60 -43.54
CA GLN A 474 -71.40 -18.31 -42.27
C GLN A 474 -70.07 -19.05 -42.21
N ASN A 475 -69.47 -19.42 -43.36
CA ASN A 475 -68.25 -20.21 -43.44
C ASN A 475 -66.97 -19.37 -43.63
N GLY A 476 -66.95 -18.15 -43.09
CA GLY A 476 -65.80 -17.26 -43.13
C GLY A 476 -65.49 -16.65 -44.51
N PRO A 477 -64.35 -15.99 -44.66
CA PRO A 477 -63.94 -15.30 -45.89
C PRO A 477 -63.59 -16.28 -47.02
N ILE A 478 -63.64 -15.79 -48.27
CA ILE A 478 -63.13 -16.54 -49.42
C ILE A 478 -61.65 -16.23 -49.55
N LEU A 479 -60.81 -17.26 -49.45
CA LEU A 479 -59.40 -17.18 -49.82
C LEU A 479 -59.26 -17.48 -51.31
N GLN A 480 -58.81 -16.51 -52.09
CA GLN A 480 -58.57 -16.68 -53.52
C GLN A 480 -57.11 -16.39 -53.85
N LYS A 481 -56.45 -17.37 -54.47
CA LYS A 481 -55.12 -17.15 -55.07
C LYS A 481 -55.29 -16.22 -56.27
N ILE A 482 -54.69 -15.04 -56.21
CA ILE A 482 -54.90 -13.96 -57.21
C ILE A 482 -53.98 -14.05 -58.43
N GLY A 483 -53.31 -15.19 -58.63
CA GLY A 483 -52.40 -15.41 -59.77
C GLY A 483 -51.13 -14.56 -59.73
N ALA A 484 -50.89 -13.82 -58.64
CA ALA A 484 -49.68 -13.07 -58.39
C ALA A 484 -48.90 -13.71 -57.24
N ASP A 485 -47.58 -13.82 -57.40
CA ASP A 485 -46.67 -14.25 -56.35
C ASP A 485 -45.96 -13.02 -55.76
N SER A 486 -45.58 -13.09 -54.49
CA SER A 486 -44.74 -12.07 -53.88
C SER A 486 -43.38 -12.02 -54.59
N PRO A 487 -42.74 -10.84 -54.71
CA PRO A 487 -41.44 -10.75 -55.34
C PRO A 487 -40.39 -11.46 -54.48
N LYS A 488 -39.50 -12.23 -55.12
CA LYS A 488 -38.33 -12.83 -54.48
C LYS A 488 -37.45 -11.73 -53.90
N LYS A 489 -37.11 -11.83 -52.62
CA LYS A 489 -36.27 -10.85 -51.93
C LYS A 489 -34.89 -11.42 -51.66
N ILE A 490 -33.88 -10.59 -51.84
CA ILE A 490 -32.49 -10.90 -51.52
C ILE A 490 -32.01 -9.81 -50.56
N SER A 491 -31.62 -10.20 -49.35
CA SER A 491 -31.06 -9.31 -48.34
C SER A 491 -29.59 -9.64 -48.13
N VAL A 492 -28.74 -8.62 -48.19
CA VAL A 492 -27.29 -8.70 -48.01
C VAL A 492 -26.92 -7.82 -46.82
N SER A 493 -26.31 -8.43 -45.81
CA SER A 493 -25.77 -7.75 -44.63
C SER A 493 -24.26 -7.93 -44.60
N ILE A 494 -23.53 -6.82 -44.45
CA ILE A 494 -22.07 -6.77 -44.40
C ILE A 494 -21.66 -6.01 -43.14
N GLU A 495 -20.83 -6.60 -42.29
CA GLU A 495 -20.24 -5.95 -41.12
C GLU A 495 -18.72 -6.00 -41.20
N GLY A 496 -18.05 -4.91 -40.82
CA GLY A 496 -16.58 -4.89 -40.72
C GLY A 496 -15.99 -3.64 -40.11
N VAL A 497 -14.65 -3.52 -40.12
CA VAL A 497 -13.89 -2.34 -39.71
C VAL A 497 -12.99 -1.87 -40.85
N VAL A 498 -12.90 -0.54 -41.02
CA VAL A 498 -12.18 0.26 -42.05
C VAL A 498 -13.10 0.86 -43.14
N ASP A 499 -12.79 2.12 -43.50
CA ASP A 499 -13.58 3.03 -44.35
C ASP A 499 -13.96 2.43 -45.71
N PRO A 500 -15.26 2.13 -45.95
CA PRO A 500 -15.66 1.45 -47.15
C PRO A 500 -16.00 2.52 -48.20
N GLN A 501 -15.07 2.77 -49.14
CA GLN A 501 -15.35 3.54 -50.36
C GLN A 501 -16.35 2.74 -51.21
N CYS A 502 -17.65 2.85 -50.91
CA CYS A 502 -18.70 2.06 -51.56
C CYS A 502 -19.60 2.93 -52.42
N SER A 503 -19.83 2.47 -53.64
CA SER A 503 -20.81 3.07 -54.54
C SER A 503 -22.22 2.48 -54.30
N ALA A 504 -23.23 3.16 -54.83
CA ALA A 504 -24.64 2.73 -54.76
C ALA A 504 -24.98 1.56 -55.71
N ASP A 505 -24.05 1.14 -56.57
CA ASP A 505 -24.27 0.11 -57.59
C ASP A 505 -23.98 -1.30 -57.03
N LEU A 506 -24.81 -2.28 -57.40
CA LEU A 506 -24.72 -3.69 -56.98
C LEU A 506 -23.51 -4.39 -57.60
N ASN A 507 -23.16 -3.98 -58.81
CA ASN A 507 -22.00 -4.50 -59.53
C ASN A 507 -20.69 -3.86 -59.05
N ASN A 508 -20.76 -2.86 -58.16
CA ASN A 508 -19.63 -2.14 -57.57
C ASN A 508 -19.88 -1.88 -56.07
N ILE A 509 -20.32 -2.92 -55.34
CA ILE A 509 -20.36 -2.88 -53.86
C ILE A 509 -18.91 -2.94 -53.37
N CYS A 510 -18.27 -1.76 -53.34
CA CYS A 510 -16.91 -1.53 -52.90
C CYS A 510 -15.90 -2.34 -53.76
N ASN A 511 -15.03 -1.67 -54.51
CA ASN A 511 -14.10 -2.28 -55.49
C ASN A 511 -13.17 -3.41 -54.95
N SER A 512 -13.28 -3.78 -53.67
CA SER A 512 -12.55 -4.81 -52.96
C SER A 512 -13.39 -6.04 -52.55
N ILE A 513 -14.65 -6.17 -52.97
CA ILE A 513 -15.46 -7.38 -52.73
C ILE A 513 -15.68 -8.09 -54.06
N ALA A 514 -14.84 -9.07 -54.37
CA ALA A 514 -15.20 -10.08 -55.36
C ALA A 514 -16.35 -10.91 -54.76
N LEU A 515 -17.58 -10.63 -55.17
CA LEU A 515 -18.67 -11.57 -54.91
C LEU A 515 -18.31 -12.88 -55.64
N PRO A 516 -18.41 -14.05 -54.99
CA PRO A 516 -18.25 -15.31 -55.68
C PRO A 516 -19.21 -15.32 -56.87
N ASN A 517 -18.67 -15.45 -58.08
CA ASN A 517 -19.48 -15.51 -59.31
C ASN A 517 -20.46 -16.68 -59.31
N ASP A 518 -20.35 -17.60 -58.35
CA ASP A 518 -21.26 -18.72 -58.15
C ASP A 518 -21.60 -18.89 -56.67
N ILE A 519 -22.66 -18.22 -56.21
CA ILE A 519 -23.48 -18.79 -55.14
C ILE A 519 -24.33 -19.87 -55.82
N PRO A 520 -24.17 -21.16 -55.48
CA PRO A 520 -24.89 -22.24 -56.13
C PRO A 520 -26.40 -21.99 -56.08
N GLY A 521 -27.02 -21.77 -57.24
CA GLY A 521 -28.47 -21.63 -57.39
C GLY A 521 -29.02 -20.20 -57.55
N VAL A 522 -28.19 -19.14 -57.51
CA VAL A 522 -28.64 -17.75 -57.74
C VAL A 522 -27.94 -17.15 -58.96
N LYS A 523 -28.51 -17.33 -60.15
CA LYS A 523 -28.17 -16.47 -61.29
C LYS A 523 -28.72 -15.07 -61.00
N LEU A 524 -27.85 -14.14 -60.64
CA LEU A 524 -28.17 -12.72 -60.52
C LEU A 524 -28.50 -12.20 -61.94
N SER A 525 -29.78 -12.16 -62.30
CA SER A 525 -30.23 -11.54 -63.54
C SER A 525 -30.19 -10.01 -63.41
N ASN A 526 -30.10 -9.30 -64.55
CA ASN A 526 -30.07 -7.84 -64.63
C ASN A 526 -31.35 -7.11 -64.16
N ASN A 527 -32.29 -7.80 -63.50
CA ASN A 527 -33.60 -7.28 -63.13
C ASN A 527 -33.77 -7.07 -61.61
N LEU A 528 -32.71 -6.73 -60.88
CA LEU A 528 -32.78 -6.45 -59.44
C LEU A 528 -33.07 -4.96 -59.20
N LYS A 529 -34.06 -4.67 -58.33
CA LYS A 529 -34.31 -3.31 -57.86
C LYS A 529 -34.02 -3.20 -56.37
N LEU A 530 -33.14 -2.25 -56.02
CA LEU A 530 -32.79 -1.93 -54.63
C LEU A 530 -34.02 -1.36 -53.91
N THR A 531 -34.41 -1.97 -52.80
CA THR A 531 -35.54 -1.55 -51.96
C THR A 531 -35.11 -0.99 -50.62
N GLN A 532 -33.91 -1.33 -50.15
CA GLN A 532 -33.36 -0.83 -48.89
C GLN A 532 -31.84 -0.67 -49.01
N ASN A 533 -31.32 0.45 -48.53
CA ASN A 533 -29.88 0.70 -48.40
C ASN A 533 -29.62 1.47 -47.09
N GLN A 534 -29.02 0.79 -46.13
CA GLN A 534 -28.66 1.37 -44.83
C GLN A 534 -27.16 1.16 -44.61
N ILE A 535 -26.48 2.24 -44.24
CA ILE A 535 -25.06 2.26 -43.96
C ILE A 535 -24.87 2.95 -42.61
N THR A 536 -24.29 2.25 -41.64
CA THR A 536 -23.99 2.78 -40.31
C THR A 536 -22.48 2.74 -40.11
N LYS A 537 -21.91 3.80 -39.52
CA LYS A 537 -20.46 3.90 -39.24
C LYS A 537 -20.23 4.40 -37.82
N ASN A 538 -19.35 3.75 -37.08
CA ASN A 538 -18.88 4.19 -35.77
C ASN A 538 -17.52 4.89 -35.91
N ILE A 539 -17.43 6.12 -35.41
CA ILE A 539 -16.26 7.00 -35.57
C ILE A 539 -15.13 6.63 -34.59
N ILE A 540 -15.45 5.97 -33.48
CA ILE A 540 -14.49 5.69 -32.40
C ILE A 540 -13.66 4.43 -32.71
N ASP A 541 -14.31 3.37 -33.20
CA ASP A 541 -13.66 2.08 -33.48
C ASP A 541 -13.47 1.79 -34.98
N GLY A 542 -14.07 2.60 -35.86
CA GLY A 542 -13.98 2.45 -37.31
C GLY A 542 -14.87 1.34 -37.89
N SER A 543 -15.82 0.82 -37.10
CA SER A 543 -16.76 -0.22 -37.54
C SER A 543 -17.83 0.35 -38.48
N TYR A 544 -18.29 -0.49 -39.40
CA TYR A 544 -19.40 -0.19 -40.31
C TYR A 544 -20.33 -1.40 -40.47
N SER A 545 -21.59 -1.09 -40.77
CA SER A 545 -22.61 -2.07 -41.17
C SER A 545 -23.29 -1.58 -42.45
N ILE A 546 -23.40 -2.45 -43.45
CA ILE A 546 -24.15 -2.21 -44.69
C ILE A 546 -25.27 -3.24 -44.76
N ASN A 547 -26.51 -2.78 -44.78
CA ASN A 547 -27.70 -3.61 -44.98
C ASN A 547 -28.40 -3.19 -46.27
N ARG A 548 -28.46 -4.08 -47.25
CA ARG A 548 -29.15 -3.85 -48.52
C ARG A 548 -30.17 -4.94 -48.80
N SER A 549 -31.32 -4.56 -49.35
CA SER A 549 -32.34 -5.50 -49.82
C SER A 549 -32.73 -5.18 -51.25
N TYR A 550 -32.95 -6.24 -52.03
CA TYR A 550 -33.32 -6.19 -53.43
C TYR A 550 -34.57 -7.03 -53.66
N ILE A 551 -35.38 -6.62 -54.62
CA ILE A 551 -36.45 -7.44 -55.20
C ILE A 551 -36.05 -7.85 -56.62
N VAL A 552 -36.34 -9.10 -56.98
CA VAL A 552 -36.24 -9.57 -58.36
C VAL A 552 -37.48 -9.09 -59.10
N ILE A 553 -37.29 -8.32 -60.17
CA ILE A 553 -38.35 -7.94 -61.10
C ILE A 553 -38.43 -9.05 -62.16
N GLY A 554 -39.52 -9.84 -62.07
CA GLY A 554 -39.87 -10.86 -63.07
C GLY A 554 -40.36 -10.25 -64.37
#